data_AF-A0A955AWA2-F1
#
_entry.id   AF-A0A955AWA2-F1
#
_cell.length_a   1.000
_cell.length_b   1.000
_cell.length_c   1.000
_cell.angle_alpha   90.00
_cell.angle_beta   90.00
_cell.angle_gamma   90.00
#
_symmetry.space_group_name_H-M   'P 1'
#
loop_
_entity.id
_entity.type
_entity.pdbx_description
1 polymer ?
#
loop_
_entity_poly.entity_id
_entity_poly.type
_entity_poly.pdbx_seq_one_letter_code
_entity_poly.pdbx_strand_id
1 'polypeptide(L)' 'MSDPRIRVLCAIGEMSGGGSERQMLGILKRLDRERFAPHLYLISTGGELLPEVPEDVPVSIFWQRCERPRFNWPGRIH' A
#
# COMPACT_ATOMS: atom_id res chain seq x y z
N MET A 1 4.08 -17.55 -15.71
CA MET A 1 2.69 -17.96 -15.44
C MET A 1 2.03 -16.87 -14.62
N SER A 2 0.83 -16.44 -14.99
CA SER A 2 0.06 -15.45 -14.21
C SER A 2 -0.32 -16.03 -12.86
N ASP A 3 -0.16 -15.26 -11.79
CA ASP A 3 -0.66 -15.61 -10.46
C ASP A 3 -2.19 -15.81 -10.54
N PRO A 4 -2.73 -16.99 -10.19
CA PRO A 4 -4.17 -17.26 -10.28
C PRO A 4 -4.98 -16.55 -9.19
N ARG A 5 -4.33 -15.94 -8.20
CA ARG A 5 -4.99 -15.27 -7.07
C ARG A 5 -5.60 -13.92 -7.46
N ILE A 6 -6.66 -13.54 -6.77
CA ILE A 6 -7.29 -12.23 -6.91
C ILE A 6 -6.40 -11.18 -6.25
N ARG A 7 -5.95 -10.20 -7.04
CA ARG A 7 -5.15 -9.08 -6.52
C ARG A 7 -6.07 -8.04 -5.88
N VAL A 8 -5.80 -7.70 -4.62
CA VAL A 8 -6.62 -6.76 -3.85
C VAL A 8 -5.73 -5.61 -3.38
N LEU A 9 -6.08 -4.39 -3.81
CA LEU A 9 -5.42 -3.18 -3.33
C LEU A 9 -6.16 -2.64 -2.11
N CYS A 10 -5.52 -2.71 -0.95
CA CYS A 10 -5.99 -2.15 0.30
C CYS A 10 -5.39 -0.75 0.47
N ALA A 11 -6.18 0.30 0.28
CA ALA A 11 -5.70 1.68 0.35
C ALA A 11 -6.17 2.38 1.63
N ILE A 12 -5.24 3.00 2.37
CA ILE A 12 -5.52 3.80 3.57
C ILE A 12 -4.52 4.95 3.68
N GLY A 13 -4.83 6.00 4.46
CA GLY A 13 -3.95 7.16 4.60
C GLY A 13 -2.61 6.80 5.24
N GLU A 14 -2.66 6.25 6.44
CA GLU A 14 -1.54 5.78 7.26
C GLU A 14 -2.01 4.64 8.17
N MET A 15 -1.08 3.94 8.84
CA MET A 15 -1.41 2.85 9.76
C MET A 15 -1.37 3.32 11.23
N SER A 16 -2.09 4.40 11.53
CA SER A 16 -2.26 4.94 12.89
C SER A 16 -3.24 4.10 13.72
N GLY A 17 -3.32 4.32 15.04
CA GLY A 17 -4.10 3.50 15.98
C GLY A 17 -5.63 3.51 15.87
N GLY A 18 -6.19 4.08 14.81
CA GLY A 18 -7.62 4.31 14.63
C GLY A 18 -8.45 3.07 14.31
N GLY A 19 -9.77 3.26 14.20
CA GLY A 19 -10.71 2.15 13.98
C GLY A 19 -10.54 1.50 12.60
N SER A 20 -10.37 2.31 11.56
CA SER A 20 -10.23 1.85 10.18
C SER A 20 -8.95 1.06 9.98
N GLU A 21 -7.87 1.48 10.63
CA GLU A 21 -6.54 0.88 10.57
C GLU A 21 -6.51 -0.46 11.31
N ARG A 22 -7.17 -0.56 12.48
CA ARG A 22 -7.35 -1.84 13.18
C ARG A 22 -8.17 -2.84 12.37
N GLN A 23 -9.22 -2.38 11.68
CA GLN A 23 -10.00 -3.23 10.77
C GLN A 23 -9.18 -3.65 9.56
N MET A 24 -8.43 -2.72 8.95
CA MET A 24 -7.51 -3.00 7.85
C MET A 24 -6.53 -4.10 8.24
N LEU A 25 -5.91 -3.98 9.40
CA LEU A 25 -4.99 -4.97 9.94
C LEU A 25 -5.66 -6.34 10.13
N GLY A 26 -6.89 -6.36 10.66
CA GLY A 26 -7.69 -7.57 10.80
C GLY A 26 -7.98 -8.25 9.47
N ILE A 27 -8.26 -7.48 8.41
CA ILE A 27 -8.46 -7.99 7.05
C ILE A 27 -7.14 -8.55 6.51
N LEU A 28 -6.06 -7.77 6.55
CA LEU A 28 -4.75 -8.19 6.06
C LEU A 28 -4.26 -9.47 6.74
N LYS A 29 -4.46 -9.63 8.05
CA LYS A 29 -4.07 -10.83 8.80
C LYS A 29 -4.91 -12.08 8.47
N ARG A 30 -6.11 -11.93 7.90
CA ARG A 30 -7.08 -13.04 7.74
C ARG A 30 -7.47 -13.34 6.30
N LEU A 31 -7.11 -12.48 5.35
CA LEU A 31 -7.44 -12.69 3.94
C LEU A 31 -6.76 -13.99 3.45
N ASP A 32 -7.56 -14.88 2.87
CA ASP A 32 -7.10 -16.19 2.39
C ASP A 32 -6.02 -16.03 1.30
N ARG A 33 -4.80 -16.50 1.59
CA ARG A 33 -3.62 -16.35 0.71
C ARG A 33 -3.61 -17.31 -0.48
N GLU A 34 -4.43 -18.35 -0.46
CA GLU A 34 -4.61 -19.25 -1.61
C GLU A 34 -5.52 -18.61 -2.66
N ARG A 35 -6.39 -17.68 -2.24
CA ARG A 35 -7.37 -17.01 -3.10
C ARG A 35 -7.01 -15.58 -3.43
N PHE A 36 -6.34 -14.87 -2.52
CA PHE A 36 -6.07 -13.45 -2.62
C PHE A 36 -4.58 -13.12 -2.47
N ALA A 37 -4.15 -12.13 -3.25
CA ALA A 37 -2.84 -11.49 -3.14
C ALA A 37 -3.06 -10.02 -2.70
N PRO A 38 -3.11 -9.75 -1.38
CA PRO A 38 -3.28 -8.40 -0.87
C PRO A 38 -2.04 -7.53 -1.09
N HIS A 39 -2.27 -6.24 -1.32
CA HIS A 39 -1.24 -5.20 -1.39
C HIS A 39 -1.71 -4.00 -0.57
N LEU A 40 -0.89 -3.52 0.36
CA LEU A 40 -1.20 -2.32 1.15
C LEU A 40 -0.64 -1.07 0.46
N TYR A 41 -1.50 -0.08 0.24
CA TYR A 41 -1.12 1.22 -0.30
C TYR A 41 -1.38 2.31 0.73
N LEU A 42 -0.33 3.06 1.05
CA LEU A 42 -0.36 4.17 2.00
C LEU A 42 -0.17 5.49 1.28
N ILE A 43 -0.80 6.54 1.80
CA ILE A 43 -0.53 7.91 1.37
C ILE A 43 0.80 8.36 2.00
N SER A 44 0.90 8.33 3.33
CA SER A 44 2.09 8.70 4.10
C SER A 44 2.79 7.49 4.74
N THR A 45 4.07 7.67 5.08
CA THR A 45 4.83 6.70 5.86
C THR A 45 4.44 6.73 7.34
N GLY A 46 4.37 5.58 7.98
CA GLY A 46 4.34 5.46 9.44
C GLY A 46 3.00 5.00 10.04
N GLY A 47 2.84 5.29 11.33
CA GLY A 47 1.74 4.82 12.17
C GLY A 47 2.13 3.62 13.04
N GLU A 48 1.63 3.59 14.27
CA GLU A 48 1.99 2.59 15.30
C GLU A 48 1.62 1.15 14.92
N LEU A 49 0.66 0.97 14.01
CA LEU A 49 0.21 -0.34 13.53
C LEU A 49 0.95 -0.82 12.28
N LEU A 50 1.80 0.01 11.67
CA LEU A 50 2.57 -0.38 10.48
C LEU A 50 3.45 -1.62 10.73
N PRO A 51 4.14 -1.76 11.87
CA PRO A 51 4.93 -2.97 12.18
C PRO A 51 4.09 -4.24 12.36
N GLU A 52 2.77 -4.11 12.54
CA GLU A 52 1.86 -5.26 12.67
C GLU A 52 1.31 -5.75 11.32
N VAL A 53 1.63 -5.07 10.22
CA VAL A 53 1.28 -5.53 8.87
C VAL A 53 2.04 -6.84 8.60
N PRO A 54 1.36 -7.91 8.13
CA PRO A 54 2.03 -9.17 7.84
C PRO A 54 3.17 -9.01 6.81
N GLU A 55 4.32 -9.65 7.05
CA GLU A 55 5.52 -9.54 6.22
C GLU A 55 5.31 -9.98 4.77
N ASP A 56 4.32 -10.84 4.53
CA ASP A 56 3.96 -11.34 3.20
C ASP A 56 3.13 -10.36 2.37
N VAL A 57 2.69 -9.23 2.97
CA VAL A 57 1.89 -8.20 2.30
C VAL A 57 2.82 -7.09 1.79
N PRO A 58 2.95 -6.91 0.46
CA PRO A 58 3.72 -5.80 -0.08
C PRO A 58 3.10 -4.45 0.31
N VAL A 59 3.95 -3.48 0.64
CA VAL A 59 3.55 -2.12 1.01
C VAL A 59 4.09 -1.12 -0.01
N SER A 60 3.22 -0.29 -0.58
CA SER A 60 3.61 0.86 -1.41
C SER A 60 3.19 2.15 -0.73
N ILE A 61 4.05 3.16 -0.78
CA ILE A 61 3.78 4.47 -0.17
C ILE A 61 3.85 5.55 -1.23
N PHE A 62 2.78 6.33 -1.36
CA PHE A 62 2.66 7.36 -2.40
C PHE A 62 3.82 8.37 -2.34
N TRP A 63 4.04 8.98 -1.18
CA TRP A 63 5.05 10.04 -1.02
C TRP A 63 6.50 9.55 -1.08
N GLN A 64 6.77 8.23 -0.95
CA GLN A 64 8.11 7.68 -1.21
C GLN A 64 8.47 7.69 -2.70
N ARG A 65 7.46 7.71 -3.58
CA ARG A 65 7.65 7.65 -5.03
C ARG A 65 7.66 9.02 -5.71
N CYS A 66 7.67 10.11 -4.94
CA CYS A 66 8.10 11.41 -5.43
C CYS A 66 9.61 11.39 -5.69
N GLU A 67 10.03 10.60 -6.68
CA GLU A 67 11.24 10.90 -7.43
C GLU A 67 11.17 12.36 -7.86
N ARG A 68 12.30 13.07 -7.75
CA ARG A 68 12.45 14.50 -8.07
C ARG A 68 11.50 14.87 -9.22
N PRO A 69 10.63 15.89 -9.06
CA PRO A 69 9.72 16.27 -10.13
C PRO A 69 10.56 16.38 -11.41
N ARG A 70 10.21 15.62 -12.45
CA ARG A 70 10.88 15.77 -13.74
C ARG A 70 10.78 17.25 -14.06
N PHE A 71 11.92 17.90 -14.28
CA PHE A 71 11.97 19.32 -14.57
C PHE A 71 11.32 19.54 -15.94
N ASN A 72 9.99 19.63 -15.94
CA ASN A 72 9.19 19.89 -17.11
C ASN A 72 9.15 21.40 -17.26
N TRP A 73 10.03 21.93 -18.11
CA TRP A 73 9.93 23.31 -18.55
C TRP A 73 8.76 23.40 -19.54
N PRO A 74 7.69 24.15 -19.23
CA PRO A 74 6.57 24.29 -20.15
C PRO A 74 7.08 24.90 -21.48
N GLY A 75 6.80 24.22 -22.61
CA GLY A 75 7.21 24.66 -23.95
C GLY A 75 8.37 23.92 -24.61
N ARG A 76 8.87 22.81 -24.03
CA ARG A 76 9.96 22.03 -24.63
C ARG A 76 9.43 20.98 -25.63
N ILE A 77 9.52 21.26 -26.93
CA ILE A 77 9.31 20.28 -28.02
C ILE A 77 10.66 19.60 -28.30
N HIS A 78 10.76 18.28 -28.24
CA HIS A 78 11.88 17.48 -28.78
C HIS A 78 11.27 16.32 -29.56
#